data_AF-A0A813A576-F1
#
_entry.id   AF-A0A813A576-F1
#
_cell.length_a   1.000
_cell.length_b   1.000
_cell.length_c   1.000
_cell.angle_alpha   90.00
_cell.angle_beta   90.00
_cell.angle_gamma   90.00
#
_symmetry.space_group_name_H-M   'P 1'
#
loop_
_entity.id
_entity.type
_entity.pdbx_description
1 polymer ?
#
loop_
_entity_poly.entity_id
_entity_poly.type
_entity_poly.pdbx_seq_one_letter_code
_entity_poly.pdbx_strand_id
1 'polypeptide(L)'
;VMLEPFFEHCRALVQDDFAAASLMRLPVLELLKGNLQDLAVPERAQIGARHLMVFGPTAATASLLLQEELKDQPATVIFGSSFPGDKSVAAIYREIAHIKQAMEVGGCSMLVHAEDVYESLYDMLNQFYTQALGRTLCRL
;
A
#
# COMPACT_ATOMS: atom_id res chain seq x y z
N VAL A 1 -18.25 0.44 9.46
CA VAL A 1 -17.61 -0.15 10.66
C VAL A 1 -17.10 1.01 11.51
N MET A 2 -17.42 1.05 12.81
CA MET A 2 -16.89 2.10 13.71
C MET A 2 -15.45 1.73 14.07
N LEU A 3 -14.51 2.63 13.79
CA LEU A 3 -13.08 2.41 14.06
C LEU A 3 -12.66 3.04 15.39
N GLU A 4 -13.53 3.82 16.03
CA GLU A 4 -13.28 4.46 17.32
C GLU A 4 -12.86 3.45 18.38
N PRO A 5 -13.51 2.26 18.54
CA PRO A 5 -13.04 1.26 19.50
C PRO A 5 -11.64 0.71 19.18
N PHE A 6 -11.31 0.58 17.89
CA PHE A 6 -9.98 0.15 17.46
C PHE A 6 -8.93 1.23 17.78
N PHE A 7 -9.21 2.50 17.46
CA PHE A 7 -8.30 3.61 17.76
C PHE A 7 -8.18 3.90 19.26
N GLU A 8 -9.24 3.68 20.03
CA GLU A 8 -9.20 3.74 21.50
C GLU A 8 -8.36 2.61 22.08
N HIS A 9 -8.51 1.38 21.57
CA HIS A 9 -7.68 0.25 21.97
C HIS A 9 -6.19 0.49 21.66
N CYS A 10 -5.88 0.97 20.45
CA CYS A 10 -4.51 1.34 20.08
C CYS A 10 -3.95 2.46 20.97
N ARG A 11 -4.77 3.47 21.33
CA ARG A 11 -4.35 4.54 22.23
C ARG A 11 -4.13 4.06 23.66
N ALA A 12 -4.99 3.19 24.18
CA ALA A 12 -4.87 2.61 25.52
C ALA A 12 -3.59 1.77 25.65
N LEU A 13 -3.28 0.94 24.65
CA LEU A 13 -2.02 0.19 24.55
C LEU A 13 -0.77 1.09 24.60
N VAL A 14 -0.86 2.31 24.07
CA VAL A 14 0.24 3.29 24.08
C VAL A 14 0.29 4.08 25.41
N GLN A 15 -0.84 4.24 26.10
CA GLN A 15 -0.96 5.03 27.33
C GLN A 15 -0.50 4.29 28.60
N ASP A 16 -0.83 3.00 28.74
CA ASP A 16 -0.47 2.23 29.95
C ASP A 16 1.02 1.91 30.06
N ASP A 17 1.77 2.11 28.98
CA ASP A 17 3.16 1.70 28.89
C ASP A 17 4.03 2.82 28.30
N PHE A 18 3.74 4.10 28.51
CA PHE A 18 4.48 5.20 27.84
C PHE A 18 6.02 5.12 28.00
N ALA A 19 6.51 4.52 29.09
CA ALA A 19 7.94 4.21 29.30
C ALA A 19 8.44 2.97 28.52
N ALA A 20 7.64 1.91 28.38
CA ALA A 20 7.98 0.72 27.59
C ALA A 20 7.60 0.83 26.11
N ALA A 21 6.65 1.67 25.72
CA ALA A 21 6.23 2.01 24.37
C ALA A 21 7.21 2.98 23.69
N SER A 22 7.92 3.80 24.48
CA SER A 22 9.12 4.50 23.99
C SER A 22 10.26 3.53 23.63
N LEU A 23 10.32 2.37 24.31
CA LEU A 23 11.22 1.25 24.01
C LEU A 23 10.65 0.28 22.95
N MET A 24 9.33 0.17 22.85
CA MET A 24 8.58 -0.42 21.74
C MET A 24 8.36 0.66 20.68
N ARG A 25 9.47 1.24 20.20
CA ARG A 25 9.51 1.62 18.78
C ARG A 25 9.29 0.33 18.00
N LEU A 26 8.03 -0.07 17.79
CA LEU A 26 7.70 -0.89 16.64
C LEU A 26 8.22 -0.05 15.48
N PRO A 27 9.35 -0.42 14.86
CA PRO A 27 9.95 0.44 13.89
C PRO A 27 9.11 0.19 12.65
N VAL A 28 7.98 0.89 12.54
CA VAL A 28 7.10 0.83 11.37
C VAL A 28 7.94 0.98 10.11
N LEU A 29 8.97 1.84 10.20
CA LEU A 29 10.01 1.99 9.18
C LEU A 29 10.81 0.72 8.90
N GLU A 30 11.28 -0.01 9.91
CA GLU A 30 11.98 -1.29 9.70
C GLU A 30 11.04 -2.40 9.21
N LEU A 31 9.77 -2.39 9.62
CA LEU A 31 8.77 -3.32 9.10
C LEU A 31 8.44 -3.04 7.63
N LEU A 32 8.31 -1.76 7.27
CA LEU A 32 8.17 -1.32 5.87
C LEU A 32 9.42 -1.73 5.06
N LYS A 33 10.62 -1.45 5.58
CA LYS A 33 11.88 -1.84 4.94
C LYS A 33 12.02 -3.35 4.80
N GLY A 34 11.69 -4.11 5.84
CA GLY A 34 11.71 -5.57 5.82
C GLY A 34 10.75 -6.14 4.78
N ASN A 35 9.54 -5.59 4.69
CA ASN A 35 8.58 -5.96 3.65
C ASN A 35 9.09 -5.66 2.24
N LEU A 36 9.67 -4.47 2.01
CA LEU A 36 10.27 -4.14 0.71
C LEU A 36 11.49 -5.01 0.38
N GLN A 37 12.30 -5.35 1.38
CA GLN A 37 13.48 -6.21 1.24
C GLN A 37 13.14 -7.68 0.99
N ASP A 38 11.98 -8.17 1.42
CA ASP A 38 11.52 -9.52 1.12
C ASP A 38 11.39 -9.77 -0.40
N LEU A 39 11.20 -8.71 -1.20
CA LEU A 39 11.25 -8.77 -2.67
C LEU A 39 12.65 -9.06 -3.22
N ALA A 40 13.70 -8.71 -2.49
CA ALA A 40 15.09 -8.94 -2.90
C ALA A 40 15.59 -10.36 -2.54
N VAL A 41 14.82 -11.14 -1.78
CA VAL A 41 15.19 -12.51 -1.36
C VAL A 41 14.63 -13.53 -2.36
N PRO A 42 15.47 -14.26 -3.13
CA PRO A 42 15.00 -15.16 -4.20
C PRO A 42 14.07 -16.27 -3.73
N GLU A 43 14.29 -16.79 -2.52
CA GLU A 43 13.45 -17.84 -1.91
C GLU A 43 12.06 -17.33 -1.51
N ARG A 44 11.92 -16.02 -1.25
CA ARG A 44 10.65 -15.35 -0.90
C ARG A 44 10.00 -14.62 -2.07
N ALA A 45 10.73 -14.45 -3.17
CA ALA A 45 10.24 -13.85 -4.40
C ALA A 45 9.01 -14.58 -4.99
N GLN A 46 8.85 -15.88 -4.69
CA GLN A 46 7.67 -16.66 -5.08
C GLN A 46 6.40 -16.35 -4.28
N ILE A 47 6.55 -15.86 -3.04
CA ILE A 47 5.43 -15.41 -2.20
C ILE A 47 5.16 -13.92 -2.44
N GLY A 48 6.19 -13.17 -2.82
CA GLY A 48 6.13 -11.71 -2.98
C GLY A 48 5.99 -11.00 -1.63
N ALA A 49 6.39 -9.72 -1.58
CA ALA A 49 6.08 -8.90 -0.42
C ALA A 49 4.58 -8.64 -0.37
N ARG A 50 4.01 -8.67 0.84
CA ARG A 50 2.60 -8.35 1.05
C ARG A 50 2.38 -6.86 0.84
N HIS A 51 1.31 -6.49 0.16
CA HIS A 51 0.89 -5.10 0.03
C HIS A 51 0.73 -4.47 1.42
N LEU A 52 1.19 -3.24 1.56
CA LEU A 52 1.19 -2.51 2.83
C LEU A 52 0.00 -1.56 2.88
N MET A 53 -0.84 -1.72 3.91
CA MET A 53 -1.88 -0.74 4.24
C MET A 53 -1.41 0.10 5.41
N VAL A 54 -1.23 1.40 5.19
CA VAL A 54 -0.77 2.35 6.20
C VAL A 54 -1.94 3.18 6.69
N PHE A 55 -2.25 3.08 7.98
CA PHE A 55 -3.24 3.92 8.65
C PHE A 55 -2.56 5.14 9.26
N GLY A 56 -3.14 6.31 9.03
CA GLY A 56 -2.69 7.55 9.63
C GLY A 56 -3.88 8.46 9.95
N PRO A 57 -3.69 9.48 10.79
CA PRO A 57 -4.73 10.46 11.10
C PRO A 57 -5.21 11.20 9.85
N THR A 58 -4.35 11.31 8.83
CA THR A 58 -4.71 11.78 7.49
C THR A 58 -3.96 10.97 6.43
N ALA A 59 -4.52 10.90 5.22
CA ALA A 59 -3.83 10.30 4.07
C ALA A 59 -2.49 11.01 3.79
N ALA A 60 -2.44 12.34 3.92
CA ALA A 60 -1.23 13.13 3.71
C ALA A 60 -0.09 12.77 4.67
N THR A 61 -0.39 12.50 5.94
CA THR A 61 0.62 12.09 6.92
C THR A 61 1.23 10.73 6.55
N ALA A 62 0.40 9.77 6.14
CA ALA A 62 0.87 8.45 5.72
C ALA A 62 1.70 8.53 4.42
N SER A 63 1.25 9.32 3.44
CA SER A 63 1.97 9.54 2.19
C SER A 63 3.33 10.21 2.42
N LEU A 64 3.42 11.20 3.29
CA LEU A 64 4.68 11.90 3.59
C LEU A 64 5.71 10.96 4.24
N LEU A 65 5.28 10.14 5.21
CA LEU A 65 6.12 9.14 5.86
C LEU A 65 6.68 8.13 4.86
N LEU A 66 5.83 7.64 3.95
CA LEU A 66 6.26 6.70 2.92
C LEU A 66 7.16 7.37 1.88
N GLN A 67 6.86 8.61 1.48
CA GLN A 67 7.70 9.35 0.53
C GLN A 67 9.10 9.59 1.06
N GLU A 68 9.25 9.96 2.34
CA GLU A 68 10.54 10.14 3.01
C GLU A 68 11.41 8.87 2.99
N GLU A 69 10.79 7.71 3.14
CA GLU A 69 11.50 6.44 3.22
C GLU A 69 11.72 5.77 1.87
N LEU A 70 10.86 6.08 0.89
CA LEU A 70 10.97 5.62 -0.50
C LEU A 70 11.75 6.60 -1.37
N LYS A 71 12.38 7.66 -0.82
CA LYS A 71 13.13 8.67 -1.59
C LYS A 71 14.15 8.08 -2.55
N ASP A 72 14.80 6.99 -2.15
CA ASP A 72 15.85 6.32 -2.90
C ASP A 72 15.32 5.19 -3.81
N GLN A 73 14.00 4.98 -3.85
CA GLN A 73 13.32 3.94 -4.63
C GLN A 73 12.42 4.58 -5.69
N PRO A 74 12.32 4.02 -6.91
CA PRO A 74 11.33 4.48 -7.88
C PRO A 74 9.93 4.23 -7.32
N ALA A 75 9.19 5.29 -7.03
CA ALA A 75 7.84 5.24 -6.49
C ALA A 75 6.87 6.07 -7.33
N THR A 76 5.74 5.47 -7.72
CA THR A 76 4.64 6.14 -8.41
C THR A 76 3.49 6.33 -7.44
N VAL A 77 3.10 7.58 -7.19
CA VAL A 77 1.93 7.89 -6.36
C VAL A 77 0.72 8.08 -7.27
N ILE A 78 -0.34 7.31 -7.02
CA ILE A 78 -1.57 7.29 -7.80
C ILE A 78 -2.69 7.79 -6.88
N PHE A 79 -3.21 8.98 -7.20
CA PHE A 79 -4.32 9.59 -6.50
C PHE A 79 -5.62 9.33 -7.25
N GLY A 80 -6.58 8.68 -6.59
CA GLY A 80 -7.95 8.60 -7.08
C GLY A 80 -8.67 9.93 -6.89
N SER A 81 -9.43 10.37 -7.89
CA SER A 81 -10.18 11.63 -7.77
C SER A 81 -11.32 11.49 -6.75
N SER A 82 -11.32 12.36 -5.74
CA SER A 82 -12.42 12.44 -4.76
C SER A 82 -13.55 13.38 -5.21
N PHE A 83 -13.44 13.98 -6.40
CA PHE A 83 -14.44 14.93 -6.90
C PHE A 83 -15.62 14.20 -7.55
N PRO A 84 -16.88 14.52 -7.19
CA PRO A 84 -18.07 13.82 -7.70
C PRO A 84 -18.21 13.85 -9.22
N GLY A 85 -17.70 14.90 -9.87
CA GLY A 85 -17.75 15.06 -11.33
C GLY A 85 -16.75 14.20 -12.10
N ASP A 86 -15.73 13.67 -11.42
CA ASP A 86 -14.64 12.92 -12.06
C ASP A 86 -14.84 11.41 -11.97
N LYS A 87 -15.81 10.92 -11.20
CA LYS A 87 -16.13 9.49 -11.01
C LYS A 87 -16.82 8.82 -12.20
N SER A 88 -16.52 9.28 -13.41
CA SER A 88 -16.99 8.62 -14.63
C SER A 88 -16.30 7.27 -14.79
N VAL A 89 -17.01 6.30 -15.38
CA VAL A 89 -16.45 4.98 -15.72
C VAL A 89 -15.18 5.10 -16.57
N ALA A 90 -15.12 6.10 -17.46
CA ALA A 90 -13.94 6.39 -18.26
C ALA A 90 -12.73 6.86 -17.43
N ALA A 91 -12.95 7.58 -16.32
CA ALA A 91 -11.88 7.97 -15.42
C ALA A 91 -11.32 6.77 -14.64
N ILE A 92 -12.20 5.90 -14.14
CA ILE A 92 -11.82 4.66 -13.47
C ILE A 92 -10.95 3.80 -14.40
N TYR A 93 -11.33 3.63 -15.67
CA TYR A 93 -10.50 2.90 -16.63
C TYR A 93 -9.13 3.55 -16.88
N ARG A 94 -9.03 4.89 -16.87
CA ARG A 94 -7.74 5.58 -16.98
C ARG A 94 -6.87 5.36 -15.75
N GLU A 95 -7.45 5.40 -14.56
CA GLU A 95 -6.74 5.11 -13.31
C GLU A 95 -6.21 3.67 -13.30
N ILE A 96 -7.03 2.68 -13.68
CA ILE A 96 -6.58 1.27 -13.80
C ILE A 96 -5.46 1.14 -14.83
N ALA A 97 -5.57 1.80 -15.99
CA ALA A 97 -4.52 1.78 -17.00
C ALA A 97 -3.20 2.39 -16.49
N HIS A 98 -3.26 3.48 -15.74
CA HIS A 98 -2.09 4.09 -15.09
C HIS A 98 -1.47 3.14 -14.05
N ILE A 99 -2.28 2.47 -13.23
CA ILE A 99 -1.81 1.47 -12.26
C ILE A 99 -1.10 0.33 -12.98
N LYS A 100 -1.73 -0.22 -14.03
CA LYS A 100 -1.15 -1.29 -14.84
C LYS A 100 0.20 -0.87 -15.43
N GLN A 101 0.29 0.33 -16.00
CA GLN A 101 1.53 0.84 -16.55
C GLN A 101 2.60 1.02 -15.47
N ALA A 102 2.26 1.54 -14.30
CA ALA A 102 3.19 1.67 -13.18
C ALA A 102 3.72 0.31 -12.73
N MET A 103 2.87 -0.72 -12.66
CA MET A 103 3.27 -2.09 -12.34
C MET A 103 4.18 -2.70 -13.41
N GLU A 104 3.94 -2.44 -14.70
CA GLU A 104 4.75 -2.94 -15.81
C GLU A 104 6.14 -2.28 -15.88
N VAL A 105 6.22 -0.98 -15.56
CA VAL A 105 7.50 -0.25 -15.43
C VAL A 105 8.29 -0.73 -14.21
N GLY A 106 7.58 -1.14 -13.15
CA GLY A 106 8.16 -1.58 -11.89
C GLY A 106 8.39 -0.43 -10.90
N GLY A 107 8.85 -0.79 -9.70
CA GLY A 107 8.96 0.15 -8.58
C GLY A 107 7.75 0.11 -7.63
N CYS A 108 7.79 0.92 -6.59
CA CYS A 108 6.71 0.99 -5.60
C CYS A 108 5.53 1.77 -6.18
N SER A 109 4.30 1.26 -6.04
CA SER A 109 3.09 2.00 -6.38
C SER A 109 2.29 2.31 -5.12
N MET A 110 2.01 3.59 -4.88
CA MET A 110 1.24 4.05 -3.73
C MET A 110 -0.14 4.50 -4.18
N LEU A 111 -1.17 3.80 -3.71
CA LEU A 111 -2.57 4.14 -3.99
C LEU A 111 -3.11 5.04 -2.88
N VAL A 112 -3.60 6.22 -3.23
CA VAL A 112 -4.20 7.18 -2.29
C VAL A 112 -5.58 7.55 -2.80
N HIS A 113 -6.62 7.41 -1.96
CA HIS A 113 -8.02 7.65 -2.35
C HIS A 113 -8.51 6.82 -3.55
N ALA A 114 -7.95 5.62 -3.76
CA ALA A 114 -8.21 4.76 -4.92
C ALA A 114 -9.41 3.80 -4.70
N GLU A 115 -10.47 4.28 -4.04
CA GLU A 115 -11.61 3.43 -3.64
C GLU A 115 -12.35 2.83 -4.84
N ASP A 116 -12.46 3.61 -5.92
CA ASP A 116 -13.24 3.25 -7.09
C ASP A 116 -12.58 2.15 -7.95
N VAL A 117 -11.29 1.85 -7.72
CA VAL A 117 -10.54 0.81 -8.46
C VAL A 117 -10.32 -0.48 -7.67
N TYR A 118 -10.65 -0.53 -6.38
CA TYR A 118 -10.32 -1.69 -5.53
C TYR A 118 -10.99 -3.00 -5.99
N GLU A 119 -12.21 -2.94 -6.52
CA GLU A 119 -12.85 -4.13 -7.07
C GLU A 119 -12.09 -4.67 -8.28
N SER A 120 -11.59 -3.78 -9.16
CA SER A 120 -10.79 -4.17 -10.32
C SER A 120 -9.41 -4.70 -9.92
N LEU A 121 -8.82 -4.16 -8.84
CA LEU A 121 -7.51 -4.60 -8.33
C LEU A 121 -7.59 -5.85 -7.44
N TYR A 122 -8.76 -6.49 -7.30
CA TYR A 122 -8.97 -7.56 -6.32
C TYR A 122 -7.99 -8.71 -6.45
N ASP A 123 -7.81 -9.26 -7.67
CA ASP A 123 -6.89 -10.36 -7.91
C ASP A 123 -5.44 -9.95 -7.58
N MET A 124 -5.06 -8.71 -7.87
CA MET A 124 -3.73 -8.16 -7.60
C MET A 124 -3.47 -7.98 -6.11
N LEU A 125 -4.43 -7.41 -5.38
CA LEU A 125 -4.31 -7.18 -3.94
C LEU A 125 -4.29 -8.50 -3.15
N ASN A 126 -4.93 -9.54 -3.65
CA ASN A 126 -4.89 -10.88 -3.07
C ASN A 126 -3.70 -11.73 -3.55
N GLN A 127 -2.82 -11.18 -4.37
CA GLN A 127 -1.69 -11.89 -4.96
C GLN A 127 -2.09 -13.13 -5.77
N PHE A 128 -3.26 -13.10 -6.40
CA PHE A 128 -3.77 -14.17 -7.25
C PHE A 128 -3.11 -14.11 -8.63
N TYR A 129 -1.85 -14.51 -8.68
CA TYR A 129 -1.01 -14.44 -9.87
C TYR A 129 -0.93 -15.77 -10.61
N THR A 130 -0.82 -15.70 -11.94
CA THR A 130 -0.57 -16.87 -12.81
C THR A 130 0.82 -16.76 -13.41
N GLN A 131 1.55 -17.86 -13.49
CA GLN A 131 2.82 -17.91 -14.23
C GLN A 131 2.62 -18.45 -15.64
N ALA A 132 3.06 -17.69 -16.64
CA ALA A 132 3.07 -18.11 -18.03
C ALA A 132 4.31 -17.57 -18.74
N LEU A 133 4.98 -18.43 -19.52
CA LEU A 133 6.18 -18.07 -20.32
C LEU A 133 7.30 -17.42 -19.49
N GLY A 134 7.49 -17.85 -18.24
CA GLY A 134 8.47 -17.28 -17.32
C GLY A 134 8.13 -15.88 -16.81
N ARG A 135 6.88 -15.43 -16.96
CA ARG A 135 6.37 -14.16 -16.45
C ARG A 135 5.25 -14.39 -15.44
N THR A 136 5.20 -13.51 -14.44
CA THR A 136 4.08 -13.41 -13.50
C THR A 136 3.03 -12.48 -14.08
N LEU A 137 1.80 -12.96 -14.19
CA LEU A 137 0.66 -12.24 -14.75
C LEU A 137 -0.43 -12.10 -13.67
N CYS A 138 -1.10 -10.95 -13.68
CA CYS A 138 -2.28 -10.69 -12.86
C CYS A 138 -3.41 -10.19 -13.75
N ARG A 139 -4.65 -10.53 -13.39
CA ARG A 139 -5.84 -9.93 -13.99
C ARG A 139 -6.14 -8.60 -13.27
N LEU A 140 -6.48 -7.58 -14.05
CA LEU A 140 -6.92 -6.25 -13.64
C LEU A 140 -8.13 -5.86 -14.49
#